data_AF-A0A1J5IGG9-F1
#
_entry.id   AF-A0A1J5IGG9-F1
#
_cell.length_a   1.000
_cell.length_b   1.000
_cell.length_c   1.000
_cell.angle_alpha   90.00
_cell.angle_beta   90.00
_cell.angle_gamma   90.00
#
_symmetry.space_group_name_H-M   'P 1'
#
loop_
_entity.id
_entity.type
_entity.pdbx_description
1 polymer ?
#
loop_
_entity_poly.entity_id
_entity_poly.type
_entity_poly.pdbx_seq_one_letter_code
_entity_poly.pdbx_strand_id
1 'polypeptide(L)'
;MPSGREITLSPGGQNPLIKAFIEEFCPRFVQGGVVLYAGDAENKFQHFDVAYLKRLGVEIGSAAKMPDVVVHDPKRQWLVIGEAVTSAGVVDGKRRRELKDLFAGFHRGLVFVTAFETRTAMGRFRSQISWETEVWIAEDPDHVVHFDGERFLGPYPDTIIG
;
A
#
# COMPACT_ATOMS: atom_id res chain seq x y z
N MET A 1 2.36 11.94 9.89
CA MET A 1 2.86 11.76 8.49
C MET A 1 4.38 11.71 8.49
N PRO A 2 5.03 11.03 7.52
CA PRO A 2 6.49 11.00 7.42
C PRO A 2 7.15 12.38 7.32
N SER A 3 6.40 13.40 6.86
CA SER A 3 6.83 14.80 6.79
C SER A 3 6.73 15.58 8.11
N GLY A 4 6.31 14.96 9.21
CA GLY A 4 6.01 15.64 10.48
C GLY A 4 4.65 16.33 10.56
N ARG A 5 3.88 16.34 9.45
CA ARG A 5 2.49 16.81 9.46
C ARG A 5 1.59 15.83 10.21
N GLU A 6 0.66 16.36 11.01
CA GLU A 6 -0.40 15.56 11.65
C GLU A 6 -1.67 15.54 10.79
N ILE A 7 -2.28 14.37 10.72
CA ILE A 7 -3.63 14.12 10.17
C ILE A 7 -4.35 13.20 11.16
N THR A 8 -5.67 13.35 11.31
CA THR A 8 -6.41 12.66 12.37
C THR A 8 -7.47 11.74 11.79
N LEU A 9 -7.13 10.49 11.50
CA LEU A 9 -8.12 9.50 11.05
C LEU A 9 -9.11 9.16 12.18
N SER A 10 -10.37 8.87 11.85
CA SER A 10 -11.31 8.38 12.84
C SER A 10 -10.91 6.96 13.35
N PRO A 11 -11.36 6.51 14.53
CA PRO A 11 -10.84 5.29 15.16
C PRO A 11 -11.39 3.98 14.59
N GLY A 12 -12.33 4.03 13.64
CA GLY A 12 -13.06 2.86 13.15
C GLY A 12 -12.56 2.26 11.84
N GLY A 13 -13.09 1.08 11.49
CA GLY A 13 -12.83 0.42 10.20
C GLY A 13 -11.35 0.11 9.98
N GLN A 14 -10.86 0.37 8.76
CA GLN A 14 -9.46 0.15 8.42
C GLN A 14 -8.49 1.24 8.89
N ASN A 15 -8.98 2.33 9.50
CA ASN A 15 -8.17 3.51 9.83
C ASN A 15 -6.98 3.21 10.78
N PRO A 16 -7.10 2.35 11.81
CA PRO A 16 -5.94 1.97 12.64
C PRO A 16 -4.83 1.31 11.82
N LEU A 17 -5.19 0.49 10.84
CA LEU A 17 -4.23 -0.19 9.97
C LEU A 17 -3.63 0.76 8.92
N ILE A 18 -4.39 1.74 8.41
CA ILE A 18 -3.86 2.83 7.58
C ILE A 18 -2.82 3.64 8.37
N LYS A 19 -3.12 3.99 9.62
CA LYS A 19 -2.17 4.67 10.52
C LYS A 19 -0.90 3.84 10.71
N ALA A 20 -1.03 2.55 11.03
CA ALA A 20 0.11 1.65 11.15
C ALA A 20 0.91 1.54 9.84
N PHE A 21 0.26 1.52 8.68
CA PHE A 21 0.95 1.53 7.39
C PHE A 21 1.79 2.81 7.19
N ILE A 22 1.24 3.97 7.55
CA ILE A 22 1.93 5.26 7.41
C ILE A 22 3.10 5.38 8.41
N GLU A 23 2.92 4.89 9.64
CA GLU A 23 3.88 5.10 10.73
C GLU A 23 4.90 3.96 10.90
N GLU A 24 4.55 2.74 10.49
CA GLU A 24 5.42 1.57 10.64
C GLU A 24 5.95 1.08 9.29
N PHE A 25 5.08 0.87 8.30
CA PHE A 25 5.51 0.37 6.99
C PHE A 25 6.34 1.42 6.22
N CYS A 26 5.84 2.66 6.11
CA CYS A 26 6.51 3.67 5.28
C CYS A 26 7.95 3.98 5.75
N PRO A 27 8.24 4.17 7.05
CA PRO A 27 9.62 4.40 7.50
C PRO A 27 10.56 3.21 7.29
N ARG A 28 10.05 1.99 7.18
CA ARG A 28 10.86 0.78 6.94
C ARG A 28 11.14 0.57 5.46
N PHE A 29 10.11 0.60 4.63
CA PHE A 29 10.19 0.17 3.23
C PHE A 29 10.19 1.31 2.21
N VAL A 30 9.76 2.51 2.61
CA VAL A 30 9.54 3.68 1.74
C VAL A 30 10.14 4.93 2.39
N GLN A 31 11.39 4.85 2.82
CA GLN A 31 12.08 5.93 3.53
C GLN A 31 12.11 7.24 2.72
N GLY A 32 11.68 8.34 3.34
CA GLY A 32 11.50 9.63 2.66
C GLY A 32 10.27 9.71 1.77
N GLY A 33 9.36 8.72 1.86
CA GLY A 33 8.12 8.67 1.12
C GLY A 33 7.19 9.83 1.44
N VAL A 34 6.51 10.34 0.40
CA VAL A 34 5.52 11.41 0.50
C VAL A 34 4.14 10.80 0.42
N VAL A 35 3.38 10.84 1.51
CA VAL A 35 1.98 10.39 1.52
C VAL A 35 1.14 11.39 0.71
N LEU A 36 0.58 10.93 -0.40
CA LEU A 36 -0.23 11.74 -1.32
C LEU A 36 -1.72 11.58 -1.04
N TYR A 37 -2.13 10.46 -0.46
CA TYR A 37 -3.52 10.20 -0.13
C TYR A 37 -3.62 9.31 1.12
N ALA A 38 -4.56 9.62 2.00
CA ALA A 38 -5.01 8.75 3.08
C ALA A 38 -6.55 8.85 3.20
N GLY A 39 -7.22 7.74 2.92
CA GLY A 39 -8.67 7.58 3.03
C GLY A 39 -9.08 7.39 4.48
N ASP A 40 -10.24 7.92 4.83
CA ASP A 40 -10.87 7.69 6.13
C ASP A 40 -12.20 6.99 5.87
N ALA A 41 -12.40 5.87 6.56
CA ALA A 41 -13.56 5.01 6.40
C ALA A 41 -14.88 5.71 6.78
N GLU A 42 -14.83 6.72 7.65
CA GLU A 42 -16.00 7.41 8.19
C GLU A 42 -16.16 8.83 7.62
N ASN A 43 -15.06 9.50 7.29
CA ASN A 43 -15.06 10.85 6.72
C ASN A 43 -14.46 10.86 5.32
N LYS A 44 -15.19 11.44 4.35
CA LYS A 44 -14.73 11.54 2.95
C LYS A 44 -13.48 12.43 2.86
N PHE A 45 -12.30 11.80 2.90
CA PHE A 45 -10.94 12.31 2.62
C PHE A 45 -10.30 13.21 3.69
N GLN A 46 -9.33 12.65 4.42
CA GLN A 46 -8.53 13.41 5.40
C GLN A 46 -7.30 14.07 4.76
N HIS A 47 -6.69 13.43 3.76
CA HIS A 47 -5.54 13.98 3.06
C HIS A 47 -5.55 13.54 1.59
N PHE A 48 -5.48 14.50 0.68
CA PHE A 48 -5.39 14.25 -0.76
C PHE A 48 -4.63 15.37 -1.47
N ASP A 49 -3.37 15.11 -1.85
CA ASP A 49 -2.52 16.04 -2.60
C ASP A 49 -2.69 15.84 -4.11
N VAL A 50 -3.83 16.30 -4.61
CA VAL A 50 -4.21 16.22 -6.04
C VAL A 50 -3.17 16.92 -6.93
N ALA A 51 -2.65 18.07 -6.48
CA ALA A 51 -1.68 18.84 -7.24
C ALA A 51 -0.37 18.07 -7.40
N TYR A 52 0.09 17.37 -6.37
CA TYR A 52 1.27 16.51 -6.47
C TYR A 52 1.03 15.34 -7.43
N LEU A 53 -0.08 14.61 -7.30
CA LEU A 53 -0.41 13.51 -8.21
C LEU A 53 -0.46 13.96 -9.68
N LYS A 54 -1.06 15.13 -9.95
CA LYS A 54 -1.08 15.70 -11.29
C LYS A 54 0.32 16.01 -11.82
N ARG A 55 1.25 16.50 -10.99
CA ARG A 55 2.66 16.67 -11.38
C ARG A 55 3.37 15.36 -11.69
N LEU A 56 2.92 14.25 -11.11
CA LEU A 56 3.40 12.90 -11.43
C LEU A 56 2.73 12.30 -12.68
N GLY A 57 1.83 13.04 -13.34
CA GLY A 57 1.10 12.57 -14.52
C GLY A 57 -0.19 11.82 -14.21
N VAL A 58 -0.62 11.77 -12.95
CA VAL A 58 -1.84 11.06 -12.54
C VAL A 58 -2.98 12.05 -12.33
N GLU A 59 -4.05 11.90 -13.11
CA GLU A 59 -5.31 12.64 -12.91
C GLU A 59 -6.40 11.70 -12.40
N ILE A 60 -6.90 11.98 -11.18
CA ILE A 60 -7.94 11.17 -10.54
C ILE A 60 -9.30 11.80 -10.81
N GLY A 61 -10.12 11.14 -11.62
CA GLY A 61 -11.46 11.63 -11.97
C GLY A 61 -12.51 11.42 -10.87
N SER A 62 -12.32 10.45 -9.98
CA SER A 62 -13.21 10.19 -8.85
C SER A 62 -12.47 9.53 -7.71
N ALA A 63 -12.65 10.07 -6.51
CA ALA A 63 -12.01 9.55 -5.32
C ALA A 63 -12.68 8.27 -4.78
N ALA A 64 -13.84 7.87 -5.33
CA ALA A 64 -14.53 6.63 -4.95
C ALA A 64 -13.77 5.35 -5.31
N LYS A 65 -12.80 5.43 -6.23
CA LYS A 65 -11.96 4.30 -6.66
C LYS A 65 -10.58 4.30 -6.02
N MET A 66 -10.25 5.32 -5.21
CA MET A 66 -8.96 5.42 -4.58
C MET A 66 -8.69 4.21 -3.68
N PRO A 67 -7.42 3.80 -3.54
CA PRO A 67 -7.01 2.87 -2.49
C PRO A 67 -7.09 3.54 -1.11
N ASP A 68 -6.84 2.82 -0.03
CA ASP A 68 -6.78 3.42 1.30
C ASP A 68 -5.61 4.40 1.51
N VAL A 69 -4.43 4.12 0.94
CA VAL A 69 -3.26 5.00 1.06
C VAL A 69 -2.43 5.01 -0.23
N VAL A 70 -1.90 6.19 -0.58
CA VAL A 70 -0.95 6.35 -1.70
C VAL A 70 0.28 7.09 -1.21
N VAL A 71 1.45 6.53 -1.46
CA VAL A 71 2.75 7.10 -1.07
C VAL A 71 3.68 7.13 -2.28
N HIS A 72 4.31 8.27 -2.53
CA HIS A 72 5.34 8.40 -3.55
C HIS A 72 6.73 8.24 -2.93
N ASP A 73 7.52 7.30 -3.43
CA ASP A 73 8.95 7.20 -3.15
C ASP A 73 9.72 8.00 -4.22
N PRO A 74 10.21 9.21 -3.90
CA PRO A 74 10.94 10.02 -4.87
C PRO A 74 12.32 9.45 -5.20
N LYS A 75 12.92 8.62 -4.34
CA LYS A 75 14.26 8.06 -4.57
C LYS A 75 14.20 6.92 -5.59
N ARG A 76 13.24 6.01 -5.43
CA ARG A 76 13.06 4.86 -6.32
C ARG A 76 12.07 5.13 -7.45
N GLN A 77 11.37 6.26 -7.37
CA GLN A 77 10.33 6.67 -8.29
C GLN A 77 9.18 5.65 -8.36
N TRP A 78 8.69 5.27 -7.19
CA TRP A 78 7.57 4.34 -7.04
C TRP A 78 6.34 5.07 -6.53
N LEU A 79 5.16 4.65 -6.99
CA LEU A 79 3.91 4.86 -6.28
C LEU A 79 3.56 3.58 -5.55
N VAL A 80 3.59 3.66 -4.23
CA VAL A 80 3.14 2.60 -3.33
C VAL A 80 1.65 2.82 -3.07
N ILE A 81 0.87 1.82 -3.45
CA ILE A 81 -0.59 1.78 -3.38
C ILE A 81 -0.96 0.78 -2.30
N GLY A 82 -1.41 1.27 -1.14
CA GLY A 82 -1.73 0.46 0.02
C GLY A 82 -3.24 0.30 0.21
N GLU A 83 -3.68 -0.92 0.50
CA GLU A 83 -5.07 -1.27 0.85
C GLU A 83 -5.06 -1.96 2.22
N ALA A 84 -5.82 -1.44 3.17
CA ALA A 84 -5.88 -1.90 4.55
C ALA A 84 -7.09 -2.82 4.75
N VAL A 85 -6.83 -4.11 4.92
CA VAL A 85 -7.89 -5.13 4.93
C VAL A 85 -8.38 -5.40 6.33
N THR A 86 -9.68 -5.18 6.53
CA THR A 86 -10.40 -5.56 7.76
C THR A 86 -11.44 -6.64 7.44
N SER A 87 -12.61 -6.25 6.95
CA SER A 87 -13.73 -7.14 6.60
C SER A 87 -14.28 -6.93 5.18
N ALA A 88 -13.87 -5.84 4.50
CA ALA A 88 -14.44 -5.38 3.23
C ALA A 88 -13.82 -6.01 1.95
N GLY A 89 -12.80 -6.87 2.10
CA GLY A 89 -12.19 -7.62 0.99
C GLY A 89 -10.73 -7.24 0.71
N VAL A 90 -10.03 -8.07 -0.08
CA VAL A 90 -8.61 -7.89 -0.43
C VAL A 90 -8.40 -7.34 -1.84
N VAL A 91 -7.15 -6.96 -2.16
CA VAL A 91 -6.72 -6.70 -3.54
C VAL A 91 -6.65 -8.01 -4.32
N ASP A 92 -7.78 -8.38 -4.91
CA ASP A 92 -7.82 -9.44 -5.89
C ASP A 92 -7.28 -8.99 -7.26
N GLY A 93 -7.19 -9.93 -8.20
CA GLY A 93 -6.70 -9.63 -9.54
C GLY A 93 -7.55 -8.58 -10.28
N LYS A 94 -8.84 -8.44 -9.95
CA LYS A 94 -9.71 -7.39 -10.52
C LYS A 94 -9.37 -6.04 -9.93
N ARG A 95 -9.30 -5.92 -8.60
CA ARG A 95 -8.96 -4.68 -7.90
C ARG A 95 -7.57 -4.19 -8.28
N ARG A 96 -6.60 -5.09 -8.41
CA ARG A 96 -5.25 -4.75 -8.91
C ARG A 96 -5.29 -4.10 -10.29
N ARG A 97 -6.08 -4.64 -11.23
CA ARG A 97 -6.25 -4.05 -12.57
C ARG A 97 -6.91 -2.68 -12.50
N GLU A 98 -7.97 -2.54 -11.71
CA GLU A 98 -8.64 -1.25 -11.52
C GLU A 98 -7.69 -0.17 -11.00
N LEU A 99 -6.84 -0.50 -10.02
CA LEU A 99 -5.84 0.41 -9.48
C LEU A 99 -4.75 0.71 -10.51
N LYS A 100 -4.27 -0.30 -11.25
CA LYS A 100 -3.31 -0.10 -12.34
C LYS A 100 -3.85 0.88 -13.39
N ASP A 101 -5.12 0.76 -13.76
CA ASP A 101 -5.77 1.67 -14.71
C ASP A 101 -5.96 3.08 -14.11
N LEU A 102 -6.33 3.17 -12.84
CA LEU A 102 -6.49 4.45 -12.12
C LEU A 102 -5.18 5.25 -12.08
N PHE A 103 -4.03 4.56 -11.94
CA PHE A 103 -2.70 5.18 -11.89
C PHE A 103 -1.92 5.07 -13.21
N ALA A 104 -2.59 4.78 -14.34
CA ALA A 104 -1.93 4.51 -15.62
C ALA A 104 -1.09 5.68 -16.18
N GLY A 105 -1.36 6.92 -15.74
CA GLY A 105 -0.55 8.10 -16.06
C GLY A 105 0.82 8.13 -15.38
N PHE A 106 1.06 7.28 -14.38
CA PHE A 106 2.37 7.15 -13.74
C PHE A 106 3.19 6.06 -14.43
N HIS A 107 4.14 6.46 -15.26
CA HIS A 107 4.90 5.55 -16.14
C HIS A 107 6.17 4.95 -15.52
N ARG A 108 6.25 4.89 -14.18
CA ARG A 108 7.42 4.36 -13.46
C ARG A 108 7.07 3.08 -12.72
N GLY A 109 7.35 2.95 -11.43
CA GLY A 109 7.04 1.74 -10.66
C GLY A 109 5.72 1.84 -9.88
N LEU A 110 4.78 0.94 -10.11
CA LEU A 110 3.63 0.75 -9.22
C LEU A 110 3.93 -0.43 -8.28
N VAL A 111 3.75 -0.22 -6.98
CA VAL A 111 3.90 -1.24 -5.94
C VAL A 111 2.58 -1.36 -5.21
N PHE A 112 1.94 -2.53 -5.29
CA PHE A 112 0.66 -2.79 -4.64
C PHE A 112 0.90 -3.52 -3.33
N VAL A 113 0.39 -2.98 -2.23
CA VAL A 113 0.58 -3.55 -0.89
C VAL A 113 -0.77 -3.79 -0.24
N THR A 114 -1.06 -5.04 0.08
CA THR A 114 -2.22 -5.39 0.92
C THR A 114 -1.76 -5.47 2.37
N ALA A 115 -2.31 -4.65 3.24
CA ALA A 115 -1.99 -4.65 4.67
C ALA A 115 -3.01 -5.48 5.46
N PHE A 116 -2.53 -6.26 6.42
CA PHE A 116 -3.36 -6.94 7.42
C PHE A 116 -2.85 -6.63 8.82
N GLU A 117 -3.72 -6.73 9.83
CA GLU A 117 -3.29 -6.63 11.23
C GLU A 117 -2.42 -7.84 11.64
N THR A 118 -2.83 -9.05 11.27
CA THR A 118 -2.20 -10.31 11.70
C THR A 118 -2.08 -11.33 10.57
N ARG A 119 -1.17 -12.31 10.73
CA ARG A 119 -1.08 -13.46 9.80
C ARG A 119 -2.38 -14.26 9.76
N THR A 120 -3.06 -14.37 10.89
CA THR A 120 -4.36 -15.06 10.99
C THR A 120 -5.43 -14.37 10.14
N ALA A 121 -5.46 -13.03 10.15
CA ALA A 121 -6.36 -12.26 9.28
C ALA A 121 -6.03 -12.50 7.80
N MET A 122 -4.75 -12.42 7.41
CA MET A 122 -4.30 -12.73 6.04
C MET A 122 -4.74 -14.13 5.59
N GLY A 123 -4.63 -15.13 6.47
CA GLY A 123 -4.96 -16.54 6.17
C GLY A 123 -6.38 -16.75 5.64
N ARG A 124 -7.35 -15.90 6.05
CA ARG A 124 -8.74 -15.94 5.59
C ARG A 124 -8.91 -15.53 4.13
N PHE A 125 -7.97 -14.74 3.60
CA PHE A 125 -8.05 -14.17 2.26
C PHE A 125 -6.94 -14.65 1.32
N ARG A 126 -6.08 -15.57 1.76
CA ARG A 126 -4.89 -16.03 1.01
C ARG A 126 -5.16 -16.43 -0.44
N SER A 127 -6.32 -17.01 -0.74
CA SER A 127 -6.68 -17.48 -2.08
C SER A 127 -7.15 -16.37 -3.02
N GLN A 128 -7.41 -15.19 -2.48
CA GLN A 128 -7.91 -14.03 -3.22
C GLN A 128 -6.80 -13.01 -3.48
N ILE A 129 -5.66 -13.06 -2.76
CA ILE A 129 -4.53 -12.15 -2.95
C ILE A 129 -3.97 -12.33 -4.37
N SER A 130 -3.88 -11.23 -5.11
CA SER A 130 -3.30 -11.24 -6.46
C SER A 130 -1.81 -11.55 -6.43
N TRP A 131 -1.33 -12.35 -7.38
CA TRP A 131 0.09 -12.38 -7.75
C TRP A 131 0.57 -10.98 -8.18
N GLU A 132 1.89 -10.80 -8.18
CA GLU A 132 2.58 -9.54 -8.44
C GLU A 132 2.10 -8.40 -7.51
N THR A 133 1.93 -8.75 -6.23
CA THR A 133 1.61 -7.82 -5.15
C THR A 133 2.38 -8.20 -3.89
N GLU A 134 2.48 -7.23 -2.98
CA GLU A 134 3.13 -7.41 -1.70
C GLU A 134 2.07 -7.46 -0.60
N VAL A 135 2.36 -8.20 0.46
CA VAL A 135 1.54 -8.22 1.67
C VAL A 135 2.38 -7.79 2.86
N TRP A 136 1.87 -6.83 3.62
CA TRP A 136 2.45 -6.37 4.88
C TRP A 136 1.54 -6.73 6.05
N ILE A 137 2.13 -7.11 7.17
CA ILE A 137 1.39 -7.56 8.36
C ILE A 137 1.87 -6.72 9.54
N ALA A 138 0.96 -5.96 10.14
CA ALA A 138 1.31 -5.00 11.18
C ALA A 138 1.88 -5.66 12.44
N GLU A 139 1.45 -6.89 12.76
CA GLU A 139 2.00 -7.73 13.83
C GLU A 139 3.49 -8.09 13.63
N ASP A 140 3.96 -8.18 12.38
CA ASP A 140 5.35 -8.47 12.02
C ASP A 140 5.93 -7.36 11.11
N PRO A 141 6.09 -6.12 11.63
CA PRO A 141 6.20 -4.93 10.80
C PRO A 141 7.49 -4.85 9.98
N ASP A 142 8.52 -5.60 10.35
CA ASP A 142 9.83 -5.64 9.68
C ASP A 142 9.87 -6.55 8.45
N HIS A 143 8.77 -7.26 8.16
CA HIS A 143 8.70 -8.24 7.08
C HIS A 143 7.59 -7.93 6.06
N VAL A 144 7.81 -8.37 4.82
CA VAL A 144 6.85 -8.32 3.73
C VAL A 144 6.80 -9.69 3.07
N VAL A 145 5.60 -10.16 2.74
CA VAL A 145 5.39 -11.37 1.96
C VAL A 145 5.23 -10.96 0.50
N HIS A 146 6.08 -11.49 -0.37
CA HIS A 146 6.01 -11.27 -1.81
C HIS A 146 5.13 -12.35 -2.45
N PHE A 147 3.95 -11.96 -2.95
CA PHE A 147 3.14 -12.82 -3.80
C PHE A 147 3.64 -12.66 -5.22
N ASP A 148 4.68 -13.40 -5.55
CA ASP A 148 5.52 -13.13 -6.73
C ASP A 148 5.22 -14.04 -7.92
N GLY A 149 5.72 -13.61 -9.09
CA GLY A 149 6.06 -14.46 -10.23
C GLY A 149 7.56 -14.81 -10.19
N GLU A 150 8.33 -14.40 -11.20
CA GLU A 150 9.74 -14.80 -11.38
C GLU A 150 10.79 -13.88 -10.69
N ARG A 151 10.38 -12.86 -9.92
CA ARG A 151 11.25 -11.72 -9.58
C ARG A 151 12.31 -12.01 -8.51
N PHE A 152 12.06 -12.92 -7.56
CA PHE A 152 12.90 -13.05 -6.36
C PHE A 152 13.40 -14.46 -6.01
N LEU A 153 13.58 -15.34 -6.99
CA LEU A 153 14.22 -16.64 -6.72
C LEU A 153 15.72 -16.46 -6.41
N GLY A 154 16.14 -16.85 -5.20
CA GLY A 154 17.53 -16.84 -4.78
C GLY A 154 17.73 -17.41 -3.37
N PRO A 155 18.93 -17.93 -3.04
CA PRO A 155 19.24 -18.47 -1.72
C PRO A 155 19.35 -17.35 -0.65
N TYR A 156 18.92 -17.65 0.58
CA TYR A 156 19.10 -16.75 1.73
C TYR A 156 20.54 -16.82 2.27
N PRO A 157 21.01 -15.83 3.05
CA PRO A 157 22.39 -15.81 3.57
C PRO A 157 22.78 -17.00 4.46
N ASP A 158 21.81 -17.72 5.02
CA ASP A 158 21.98 -18.93 5.83
C ASP A 158 22.10 -20.22 5.01
N THR A 159 21.95 -20.13 3.68
CA THR A 159 22.21 -21.25 2.78
C THR A 159 23.72 -21.41 2.59
N ILE A 160 24.32 -22.34 3.32
CA ILE A 160 25.73 -22.72 3.15
C ILE A 160 25.88 -23.36 1.77
N ILE A 161 26.61 -22.69 0.87
CA ILE A 161 27.08 -23.28 -0.38
C ILE A 161 28.20 -24.25 0.00
N GLY A 162 27.91 -25.55 -0.11
CA GLY A 162 28.89 -26.62 0.06
C GLY A 162 29.96 -26.63 -1.03
#